data_AF-A9SCB2-F1
#
_entry.id   AF-A9SCB2-F1
#
_cell.length_a   1.000
_cell.length_b   1.000
_cell.length_c   1.000
_cell.angle_alpha   90.00
_cell.angle_beta   90.00
_cell.angle_gamma   90.00
#
_symmetry.space_group_name_H-M   'P 1'
#
loop_
_entity.id
_entity.type
_entity.pdbx_description
1 polymer ?
#
loop_
_entity_poly.entity_id
_entity_poly.type
_entity_poly.pdbx_seq_one_letter_code
_entity_poly.pdbx_strand_id
1 'polypeptide(L)' 'MAKLEPVGGKKLIKEWPTWILKKAKTVTHYGFIPLIIFIGMNTDPKPQLSQLLSPV' A
#
# COMPACT_ATOMS: atom_id res chain seq x y z
N MET A 1 13.60 -22.02 42.68
CA MET A 1 13.63 -22.13 41.20
C MET A 1 12.59 -21.17 40.63
N ALA A 2 13.01 -19.95 40.29
CA ALA A 2 12.11 -18.99 39.65
C ALA A 2 11.89 -19.41 38.19
N LYS A 3 10.63 -19.66 37.83
CA LYS A 3 10.21 -19.93 36.45
C LYS A 3 10.32 -18.63 35.67
N LEU A 4 11.35 -18.51 34.84
CA LEU A 4 11.52 -17.39 33.90
C LEU A 4 10.52 -17.57 32.76
N GLU A 5 9.41 -16.83 32.79
CA GLU A 5 8.55 -16.69 31.63
C GLU A 5 9.28 -15.81 30.59
N PRO A 6 9.36 -16.21 29.30
CA PRO A 6 10.03 -15.42 28.29
C PRO A 6 9.19 -14.18 27.95
N VAL A 7 9.43 -13.10 28.71
CA VAL A 7 8.98 -11.76 28.35
C VAL A 7 9.76 -11.33 27.10
N GLY A 8 9.05 -11.11 25.99
CA GLY A 8 9.54 -10.16 24.98
C GLY A 8 9.58 -10.59 23.51
N GLY A 9 9.24 -11.84 23.15
CA GLY A 9 9.38 -12.27 21.75
C GLY A 9 8.13 -12.13 20.88
N LYS A 10 6.94 -12.45 21.39
CA LYS A 10 5.80 -12.83 20.52
C LYS A 10 4.75 -11.74 20.28
N LYS A 11 4.70 -10.69 21.11
CA LYS A 11 3.71 -9.59 20.96
C LYS A 11 4.12 -8.58 19.88
N LEU A 12 5.39 -8.14 19.89
CA LEU A 12 5.91 -7.14 18.94
C LEU A 12 5.91 -7.64 17.49
N ILE A 13 6.24 -8.93 17.26
CA ILE A 13 6.24 -9.54 15.93
C ILE A 13 4.82 -9.71 15.37
N LYS A 14 3.78 -9.70 16.22
CA LYS A 14 2.38 -9.87 15.79
C LYS A 14 1.70 -8.54 15.46
N GLU A 15 2.07 -7.47 16.15
CA GLU A 15 1.50 -6.13 15.89
C GLU A 15 2.02 -5.54 14.56
N TRP A 16 3.30 -5.75 14.25
CA TRP A 16 3.94 -5.32 13.01
C TRP A 16 3.20 -5.74 11.72
N PRO A 17 2.92 -7.05 11.49
CA PRO A 17 2.23 -7.50 10.28
C PRO A 17 0.78 -7.05 10.22
N THR A 18 0.11 -6.89 11.36
CA THR A 18 -1.31 -6.46 11.40
C THR A 18 -1.45 -5.00 10.96
N TRP A 19 -0.50 -4.14 11.37
CA TRP A 19 -0.43 -2.75 10.93
C TRP A 19 -0.07 -2.64 9.44
N ILE A 20 0.86 -3.46 8.94
CA ILE A 20 1.23 -3.51 7.52
C ILE A 20 0.03 -3.95 6.67
N LEU A 21 -0.67 -5.02 7.04
CA LEU A 21 -1.84 -5.51 6.30
C LEU A 21 -2.93 -4.45 6.18
N LYS A 22 -3.19 -3.69 7.24
CA LYS A 22 -4.16 -2.60 7.22
C LYS A 22 -3.74 -1.47 6.29
N LYS A 23 -2.44 -1.11 6.27
CA LYS A 23 -1.90 -0.10 5.34
C LYS A 23 -1.82 -0.60 3.91
N ALA A 24 -1.53 -1.88 3.70
CA ALA A 24 -1.45 -2.50 2.40
C ALA A 24 -2.78 -2.37 1.65
N LYS A 25 -3.92 -2.59 2.32
CA LYS A 25 -5.23 -2.41 1.68
C LYS A 25 -5.44 -0.99 1.14
N THR A 26 -5.10 0.03 1.92
CA THR A 26 -5.19 1.45 1.53
C THR A 26 -4.23 1.78 0.40
N VAL A 27 -2.97 1.35 0.50
CA VAL A 27 -1.97 1.59 -0.54
C VAL A 27 -2.35 0.88 -1.84
N THR A 28 -2.90 -0.33 -1.79
CA THR A 28 -3.38 -1.02 -2.98
C THR A 28 -4.60 -0.30 -3.58
N HIS A 29 -5.61 0.06 -2.77
CA HIS A 29 -6.82 0.75 -3.26
C HIS A 29 -6.50 2.10 -3.91
N TYR A 30 -5.67 2.91 -3.26
CA TYR A 30 -5.36 4.27 -3.73
C TYR A 30 -4.08 4.36 -4.55
N GLY A 31 -3.24 3.32 -4.57
CA GLY A 31 -1.98 3.31 -5.31
C GLY A 31 -2.07 2.57 -6.64
N PHE A 32 -2.94 1.56 -6.77
CA PHE A 32 -3.05 0.80 -8.01
C PHE A 32 -3.49 1.66 -9.19
N ILE A 33 -4.57 2.44 -9.03
CA ILE A 33 -5.08 3.30 -10.10
C ILE A 33 -4.08 4.41 -10.48
N PRO A 34 -3.51 5.19 -9.54
CA PRO A 34 -2.48 6.17 -9.87
C PRO A 34 -1.22 5.58 -10.51
N LEU A 35 -0.81 4.37 -10.10
CA LEU A 35 0.34 3.70 -10.68
C LEU A 35 0.13 3.37 -12.16
N ILE A 36 -1.03 2.82 -12.51
CA ILE A 36 -1.36 2.51 -13.90
C ILE A 36 -1.43 3.79 -14.75
N ILE A 37 -2.03 4.85 -14.21
CA ILE A 37 -2.07 6.16 -14.90
C ILE A 37 -0.65 6.68 -15.15
N PHE A 38 0.23 6.63 -14.15
CA PHE A 38 1.62 7.08 -14.28
C PHE A 38 2.40 6.31 -15.36
N ILE A 39 2.20 4.99 -15.44
CA ILE A 39 2.82 4.16 -16.47
C ILE A 39 2.23 4.48 -17.85
N GLY A 40 0.91 4.57 -17.98
CA GLY A 40 0.23 4.86 -19.25
C GLY A 40 0.50 6.26 -19.80
N MET A 41 0.78 7.24 -18.92
CA MET A 41 1.11 8.61 -19.31
C MET A 41 2.54 8.78 -19.88
N ASN A 42 3.38 7.76 -19.89
CA ASN A 42 4.68 7.80 -20.59
C ASN A 42 4.58 7.39 -22.07
N THR A 43 3.38 7.36 -22.63
CA THR A 43 3.15 7.11 -24.06
C THR A 43 3.18 8.42 -24.85
N ASP A 44 3.80 8.42 -26.02
CA ASP A 44 3.83 9.56 -26.93
C ASP A 44 2.65 9.50 -27.92
N PRO A 45 1.84 10.58 -28.07
CA PRO A 45 1.91 11.86 -27.36
C PRO A 45 1.34 11.80 -25.94
N LYS A 46 1.98 12.50 -24.99
CA LYS A 46 1.64 12.45 -23.57
C LYS A 46 0.16 12.81 -23.31
N PRO A 47 -0.68 11.87 -22.86
CA PRO A 47 -2.10 12.14 -22.63
C PRO A 47 -2.28 13.08 -21.44
N GLN A 48 -3.18 14.06 -21.57
CA GLN A 48 -3.52 14.98 -20.48
C GLN A 48 -4.43 14.28 -19.47
N LEU A 49 -4.18 14.47 -18.16
CA LEU A 49 -5.00 13.89 -17.09
C LEU A 49 -6.48 14.27 -17.20
N SER A 50 -6.75 15.49 -17.68
CA SER A 50 -8.09 15.99 -17.95
C SER A 50 -8.83 15.13 -18.97
N GLN A 51 -8.18 14.69 -20.06
CA GLN A 51 -8.78 13.80 -21.06
C GLN A 51 -9.09 12.40 -20.51
N LEU A 52 -8.29 11.91 -19.56
CA LEU A 52 -8.52 10.59 -18.96
C LEU A 52 -9.71 10.57 -18.00
N LEU A 53 -10.01 11.71 -17.38
CA LEU A 53 -11.02 11.86 -16.33
C LEU A 53 -12.30 12.55 -16.81
N SER A 54 -12.26 13.26 -17.94
CA SER A 54 -13.44 13.84 -18.55
C SER A 54 -14.16 12.77 -19.38
N PRO A 55 -15.42 12.41 -19.05
CA PRO A 55 -16.27 11.78 -20.06
C PRO A 55 -16.46 12.81 -21.18
N VAL A 56 -16.16 12.40 -22.42
CA VAL A 56 -16.44 13.19 -23.63
C VAL A 56 -17.90 13.59 -23.69
#